data_AF-A0A2F0AIJ1-F1
#
_entry.id   AF-A0A2F0AIJ1-F1
#
_cell.length_a   1.000
_cell.length_b   1.000
_cell.length_c   1.000
_cell.angle_alpha   90.00
_cell.angle_beta   90.00
_cell.angle_gamma   90.00
#
_symmetry.space_group_name_H-M   'P 1'
#
loop_
_entity.id
_entity.type
_entity.pdbx_description
1 polymer ?
#
loop_
_entity_poly.entity_id
_entity_poly.type
_entity_poly.pdbx_seq_one_letter_code
_entity_poly.pdbx_strand_id
1 'polypeptide(L)'
;MLEKNISLNNFINSLSIQNFRNHENLEIITKKPSVVIYGKNGVGKTSILEALSIFTNGKGLRNSKLIEMIKVEEDMFCISVNIKIEENIYMELKSTYSKSKKSRKIFINGKEKKSFKNIKTNFPMLWITPYDEKIFGGTSASRRNFLDRIVTNFDLYHNKRINEYNKLLKQRSKILKENVDDKDWLNVIEDQLSKLSVAISSTRLDIVSRLIKFLEIKSIGFPNLRLEFVDSIENKLLLQPALEIEKELKDNYFKSRKIDALIGGSLYGSQKTELFCFNIEKNMPADMCSSGEQKLLLISIILSCAQALKESIKISPIMLLDEVFTHLDSSKKIILFDKLIDLGSQIWITTTETDSFLKKYDNVHYYELKRE
;
A
#
# COMPACT_ATOMS: atom_id res chain seq x y z
N MET A 1 20.25 34.65 5.19
CA MET A 1 20.75 33.53 4.38
C MET A 1 19.60 32.54 4.23
N LEU A 2 19.01 32.50 3.04
CA LEU A 2 17.82 31.73 2.72
C LEU A 2 18.22 30.26 2.52
N GLU A 3 17.81 29.37 3.43
CA GLU A 3 17.74 27.95 3.15
C GLU A 3 16.69 27.74 2.05
N LYS A 4 17.16 27.56 0.82
CA LYS A 4 16.33 27.13 -0.30
C LYS A 4 15.76 25.76 0.04
N ASN A 5 14.44 25.69 0.19
CA ASN A 5 13.66 24.46 0.18
C ASN A 5 14.06 23.64 -1.07
N ILE A 6 14.87 22.59 -0.88
CA ILE A 6 15.14 21.61 -1.92
C ILE A 6 13.84 20.82 -2.11
N SER A 7 13.07 21.20 -3.12
CA SER A 7 11.99 20.37 -3.65
C SER A 7 12.61 19.09 -4.21
N LEU A 8 12.67 18.04 -3.40
CA LEU A 8 13.04 16.70 -3.86
C LEU A 8 12.06 16.28 -4.95
N ASN A 9 12.54 16.28 -6.19
CA ASN A 9 11.76 15.91 -7.37
C ASN A 9 11.77 14.40 -7.51
N ASN A 10 11.05 13.72 -6.61
CA ASN A 10 10.96 12.27 -6.48
C ASN A 10 10.24 11.63 -7.68
N PHE A 11 10.93 11.64 -8.82
CA PHE A 11 10.42 11.21 -10.10
C PHE A 11 11.25 10.04 -10.62
N ILE A 12 10.59 8.92 -10.90
CA ILE A 12 11.15 7.85 -11.70
C ILE A 12 11.40 8.42 -13.10
N ASN A 13 12.66 8.60 -13.46
CA ASN A 13 13.10 9.10 -14.76
C ASN A 13 13.18 8.00 -15.82
N SER A 14 13.52 6.77 -15.39
CA SER A 14 13.43 5.62 -16.27
C SER A 14 13.11 4.33 -15.52
N LEU A 15 12.53 3.39 -16.26
CA LEU A 15 12.20 2.03 -15.82
C LEU A 15 12.74 1.05 -16.88
N SER A 16 13.50 0.07 -16.42
CA SER A 16 13.94 -1.08 -17.21
C SER A 16 13.40 -2.36 -16.58
N ILE A 17 12.82 -3.22 -17.42
CA ILE A 17 12.26 -4.51 -17.03
C ILE A 17 12.91 -5.59 -17.90
N GLN A 18 13.29 -6.70 -17.28
CA GLN A 18 13.74 -7.91 -17.93
C GLN A 18 13.04 -9.13 -17.33
N ASN A 19 12.48 -9.99 -18.17
CA ASN A 19 11.87 -11.29 -17.83
C ASN A 19 10.83 -11.23 -16.70
N PHE A 20 9.95 -10.22 -16.74
CA PHE A 20 8.96 -9.97 -15.69
C PHE A 20 7.54 -10.08 -16.23
N ARG A 21 6.74 -10.96 -15.63
CA ARG A 21 5.36 -11.26 -16.05
C ARG A 21 5.31 -11.58 -17.54
N ASN A 22 4.77 -10.67 -18.34
CA ASN A 22 4.60 -10.84 -19.78
C ASN A 22 5.60 -10.02 -20.61
N HIS A 23 6.62 -9.42 -19.97
CA HIS A 23 7.62 -8.57 -20.62
C HIS A 23 8.98 -9.27 -20.65
N GLU A 24 9.55 -9.42 -21.85
CA GLU A 24 10.94 -9.89 -21.99
C GLU A 24 11.94 -8.81 -21.69
N ASN A 25 11.84 -7.68 -22.42
CA ASN A 25 12.67 -6.51 -22.25
C ASN A 25 11.81 -5.28 -22.49
N LEU A 26 11.76 -4.36 -21.53
CA LEU A 26 11.02 -3.11 -21.66
C LEU A 26 11.84 -1.98 -21.09
N GLU A 27 11.95 -0.88 -21.82
CA GLU A 27 12.53 0.37 -21.33
C GLU A 27 11.56 1.53 -21.53
N ILE A 28 11.32 2.29 -20.46
CA ILE A 28 10.51 3.50 -20.46
C ILE A 28 11.36 4.64 -19.91
N ILE A 29 11.56 5.69 -20.70
CA ILE A 29 12.21 6.93 -20.28
C ILE A 29 11.13 8.00 -20.14
N THR A 30 10.91 8.47 -18.92
CA THR A 30 9.91 9.49 -18.63
C THR A 30 10.51 10.87 -18.83
N LYS A 31 9.89 11.70 -19.67
CA LYS A 31 10.30 13.10 -19.84
C LYS A 31 9.44 14.08 -19.03
N LYS A 32 8.36 13.58 -18.43
CA LYS A 32 7.30 14.37 -17.80
C LYS A 32 6.78 13.64 -16.55
N PRO A 33 6.22 14.36 -15.56
CA PRO A 33 5.80 13.78 -14.29
C PRO A 33 4.57 12.86 -14.42
N SER A 34 3.77 13.00 -15.48
CA SER A 34 2.64 12.10 -15.72
C SER A 34 2.95 11.17 -16.88
N VAL A 35 2.80 9.87 -16.66
CA VAL A 35 3.06 8.79 -17.62
C VAL A 35 1.77 8.01 -17.84
N VAL A 36 1.30 7.97 -19.09
CA VAL A 36 0.10 7.24 -19.50
C VAL A 36 0.53 6.06 -20.36
N ILE A 37 0.35 4.86 -19.82
CA ILE A 37 0.58 3.59 -20.50
C ILE A 37 -0.75 3.16 -21.10
N TYR A 38 -0.83 3.11 -22.42
CA TYR A 38 -2.06 2.73 -23.13
C TYR A 38 -1.82 1.56 -24.09
N GLY A 39 -2.87 0.81 -24.38
CA GLY A 39 -2.81 -0.38 -25.24
C GLY A 39 -3.96 -1.34 -24.97
N LYS A 40 -4.10 -2.36 -25.82
CA LYS A 40 -5.18 -3.37 -25.72
C LYS A 40 -5.18 -4.09 -24.37
N ASN A 41 -6.29 -4.74 -24.02
CA ASN A 41 -6.34 -5.59 -22.84
C ASN A 41 -5.37 -6.77 -22.96
N GLY A 42 -4.76 -7.18 -21.85
CA GLY A 42 -3.84 -8.32 -21.79
C GLY A 42 -2.40 -8.05 -22.26
N VAL A 43 -2.06 -6.86 -22.76
CA VAL A 43 -0.68 -6.52 -23.19
C VAL A 43 0.29 -6.25 -22.03
N GLY A 44 -0.16 -6.33 -20.77
CA GLY A 44 0.69 -6.21 -19.59
C GLY A 44 0.88 -4.81 -19.02
N LYS A 45 -0.06 -3.89 -19.27
CA LYS A 45 -0.02 -2.52 -18.71
C LYS A 45 0.13 -2.53 -17.19
N THR A 46 -0.71 -3.29 -16.48
CA THR A 46 -0.63 -3.44 -15.03
C THR A 46 0.70 -4.06 -14.56
N SER A 47 1.33 -4.91 -15.37
CA SER A 47 2.64 -5.50 -15.03
C SER A 47 3.72 -4.41 -14.90
N ILE A 48 3.61 -3.30 -15.61
CA ILE A 48 4.53 -2.16 -15.50
C ILE A 48 4.35 -1.46 -14.15
N LEU A 49 3.11 -1.20 -13.74
CA LEU A 49 2.83 -0.65 -12.40
C LEU A 49 3.27 -1.62 -11.30
N GLU A 50 3.08 -2.92 -11.51
CA GLU A 50 3.55 -3.95 -10.60
C GLU A 50 5.08 -3.94 -10.46
N ALA A 51 5.82 -3.77 -11.56
CA ALA A 51 7.28 -3.65 -11.56
C ALA A 51 7.76 -2.45 -10.72
N LEU A 52 7.09 -1.30 -10.83
CA LEU A 52 7.37 -0.13 -9.99
C LEU A 52 7.09 -0.40 -8.51
N SER A 53 5.97 -1.05 -8.21
CA SER A 53 5.55 -1.33 -6.83
C SER A 53 6.52 -2.23 -6.05
N ILE A 54 7.41 -2.98 -6.71
CA ILE A 54 8.41 -3.85 -6.06
C ILE A 54 9.45 -3.05 -5.25
N PHE A 55 9.61 -1.77 -5.58
CA PHE A 55 10.46 -0.84 -4.84
C PHE A 55 9.78 -0.26 -3.60
N THR A 56 8.52 -0.62 -3.30
CA THR A 56 7.80 -0.22 -2.08
C THR A 56 8.03 -1.20 -0.92
N ASN A 57 7.74 -0.77 0.31
CA ASN A 57 7.72 -1.69 1.45
C ASN A 57 6.44 -2.53 1.41
N GLY A 58 6.58 -3.85 1.36
CA GLY A 58 5.46 -4.78 1.30
C GLY A 58 5.63 -5.81 0.19
N LYS A 59 4.50 -6.35 -0.28
CA LYS A 59 4.45 -7.40 -1.31
C LYS A 59 4.13 -6.87 -2.71
N GLY A 60 4.23 -5.55 -2.92
CA GLY A 60 3.90 -4.90 -4.18
C GLY A 60 2.39 -4.84 -4.47
N LEU A 61 2.05 -4.42 -5.68
CA LEU A 61 0.71 -4.06 -6.12
C LEU A 61 -0.30 -5.21 -6.01
N ARG A 62 0.08 -6.44 -6.39
CA ARG A 62 -0.81 -7.62 -6.40
C ARG A 62 -0.60 -8.58 -5.22
N ASN A 63 0.30 -8.27 -4.29
CA ASN A 63 0.71 -9.17 -3.21
C ASN A 63 1.18 -10.58 -3.65
N SER A 64 1.58 -10.76 -4.91
CA SER A 64 2.05 -12.04 -5.46
C SER A 64 3.39 -12.45 -4.87
N LYS A 65 3.71 -13.75 -4.92
CA LYS A 65 5.06 -14.22 -4.59
C LYS A 65 6.03 -13.79 -5.71
N LEU A 66 7.28 -13.47 -5.37
CA LEU A 66 8.29 -13.07 -6.37
C LEU A 66 8.49 -14.13 -7.47
N ILE A 67 8.34 -15.41 -7.12
CA ILE A 67 8.41 -16.51 -8.08
C ILE A 67 7.33 -16.45 -9.18
N GLU A 68 6.15 -15.94 -8.85
CA GLU A 68 5.01 -15.79 -9.79
C GLU A 68 5.18 -14.56 -10.69
N MET A 69 6.17 -13.72 -10.42
CA MET A 69 6.46 -12.50 -11.17
C MET A 69 7.48 -12.72 -12.28
N ILE A 70 8.18 -13.85 -12.31
CA ILE A 70 9.10 -14.19 -13.40
C ILE A 70 8.30 -14.50 -14.66
N LYS A 71 8.79 -14.09 -15.83
CA LYS A 71 8.24 -14.51 -17.12
C LYS A 71 8.25 -16.03 -17.24
N VAL A 72 7.25 -16.60 -17.91
CA VAL A 72 7.17 -18.04 -18.12
C VAL A 72 8.44 -18.51 -18.85
N GLU A 73 8.94 -19.70 -18.49
CA GLU A 73 10.18 -20.32 -19.00
C GLU A 73 11.50 -19.65 -18.58
N GLU A 74 11.47 -18.53 -17.86
CA GLU A 74 12.66 -17.85 -17.35
C GLU A 74 13.04 -18.29 -15.91
N ASP A 75 14.33 -18.22 -15.55
CA ASP A 75 14.79 -18.49 -14.17
C ASP A 75 14.78 -17.24 -13.27
N MET A 76 14.87 -16.04 -13.86
CA MET A 76 15.01 -14.82 -13.10
C MET A 76 14.36 -13.62 -13.78
N PHE A 77 14.00 -12.62 -12.98
CA PHE A 77 13.65 -11.29 -13.47
C PHE A 77 14.62 -10.24 -12.95
N CYS A 78 14.70 -9.12 -13.67
CA CYS A 78 15.41 -7.93 -13.24
C CYS A 78 14.55 -6.69 -13.50
N ILE A 79 14.46 -5.81 -12.51
CA ILE A 79 13.84 -4.49 -12.67
C ILE A 79 14.82 -3.45 -12.16
N SER A 80 15.03 -2.38 -12.92
CA SER A 80 15.80 -1.21 -12.51
C SER A 80 15.00 0.07 -12.72
N VAL A 81 15.11 1.02 -11.79
CA VAL A 81 14.57 2.37 -11.93
C VAL A 81 15.65 3.39 -11.63
N ASN A 82 15.69 4.46 -12.42
CA ASN A 82 16.46 5.65 -12.09
C ASN A 82 15.52 6.70 -11.53
N ILE A 83 15.75 7.11 -10.30
CA ILE A 83 14.94 8.11 -9.62
C ILE A 83 15.72 9.41 -9.57
N LYS A 84 15.14 10.47 -10.10
CA LYS A 84 15.65 11.83 -9.92
C LYS A 84 15.43 12.22 -8.46
N ILE A 85 16.48 12.72 -7.81
CA ILE A 85 16.42 13.19 -6.41
C ILE A 85 16.52 14.71 -6.41
N GLU A 86 17.48 15.22 -7.16
CA GLU A 86 17.71 16.65 -7.39
C GLU A 86 17.97 16.91 -8.88
N GLU A 87 18.22 18.16 -9.23
CA GLU A 87 18.60 18.52 -10.60
C GLU A 87 19.90 17.79 -10.98
N ASN A 88 19.83 16.97 -12.03
CA ASN A 88 20.93 16.12 -12.52
C ASN A 88 21.47 15.06 -11.55
N ILE A 89 20.83 14.83 -10.39
CA ILE A 89 21.21 13.77 -9.45
C ILE A 89 20.18 12.63 -9.53
N TYR A 90 20.68 11.45 -9.88
CA TYR A 90 19.89 10.23 -10.02
C TYR A 90 20.37 9.15 -9.05
N MET A 91 19.41 8.39 -8.55
CA MET A 91 19.65 7.17 -7.79
C MET A 91 19.09 5.98 -8.56
N GLU A 92 19.95 4.99 -8.80
CA GLU A 92 19.54 3.74 -9.40
C GLU A 92 19.09 2.77 -8.30
N LEU A 93 17.87 2.24 -8.43
CA LEU A 93 17.38 1.12 -7.64
C LEU A 93 17.16 -0.07 -8.55
N LYS A 94 17.76 -1.20 -8.19
CA LYS A 94 17.61 -2.46 -8.93
C LYS A 94 17.19 -3.59 -8.02
N SER A 95 16.26 -4.41 -8.48
CA SER A 95 15.76 -5.60 -7.78
C SER A 95 15.78 -6.78 -8.73
N THR A 96 16.40 -7.88 -8.31
CA THR A 96 16.39 -9.15 -9.05
C THR A 96 15.87 -10.26 -8.17
N TYR A 97 15.33 -11.30 -8.81
CA TYR A 97 14.94 -12.53 -8.12
C TYR A 97 15.24 -13.72 -9.02
N SER A 98 15.83 -14.78 -8.45
CA SER A 98 16.11 -16.04 -9.14
C SER A 98 15.35 -17.18 -8.48
N LYS A 99 14.67 -17.97 -9.31
CA LYS A 99 13.94 -19.19 -8.93
C LYS A 99 14.90 -20.27 -8.46
N SER A 100 15.94 -20.57 -9.23
CA SER A 100 16.96 -21.57 -8.88
C SER A 100 17.62 -21.29 -7.54
N LYS A 101 17.99 -20.03 -7.27
CA LYS A 101 18.63 -19.60 -6.02
C LYS A 101 17.66 -19.27 -4.89
N LYS A 102 16.34 -19.22 -5.17
CA LYS A 102 15.29 -18.77 -4.24
C LYS A 102 15.64 -17.49 -3.48
N SER A 103 16.31 -16.56 -4.14
CA SER A 103 16.85 -15.36 -3.50
C SER A 103 16.52 -14.10 -4.29
N ARG A 104 16.19 -13.04 -3.54
CA ARG A 104 16.03 -11.68 -4.05
C ARG A 104 17.33 -10.92 -3.77
N LYS A 105 17.87 -10.23 -4.77
CA LYS A 105 18.95 -9.26 -4.57
C LYS A 105 18.44 -7.86 -4.84
N ILE A 106 18.99 -6.92 -4.09
CA ILE A 106 18.64 -5.50 -4.15
C ILE A 106 19.93 -4.73 -4.32
N PHE A 107 19.97 -3.79 -5.26
CA PHE A 107 21.12 -2.92 -5.50
C PHE A 107 20.70 -1.46 -5.48
N ILE A 108 21.60 -0.63 -4.97
CA ILE A 108 21.47 0.82 -4.92
C ILE A 108 22.76 1.40 -5.47
N ASN A 109 22.68 2.13 -6.58
CA ASN A 109 23.85 2.65 -7.32
C ASN A 109 24.92 1.54 -7.51
N GLY A 110 24.49 0.40 -8.05
CA GLY A 110 25.32 -0.80 -8.27
C GLY A 110 25.73 -1.60 -7.03
N LYS A 111 25.53 -1.11 -5.80
CA LYS A 111 25.96 -1.82 -4.57
C LYS A 111 24.84 -2.70 -4.01
N GLU A 112 25.12 -3.98 -3.76
CA GLU A 112 24.16 -4.92 -3.16
C GLU A 112 23.80 -4.50 -1.71
N LYS A 113 22.52 -4.58 -1.35
CA LYS A 113 21.97 -4.20 -0.03
C LYS A 113 20.97 -5.25 0.46
N LYS A 114 20.85 -5.39 1.78
CA LYS A 114 19.89 -6.33 2.42
C LYS A 114 18.43 -5.91 2.26
N SER A 115 18.16 -4.60 2.15
CA SER A 115 16.82 -4.06 1.98
C SER A 115 16.87 -2.62 1.49
N PHE A 116 15.77 -2.14 0.92
CA PHE A 116 15.56 -0.74 0.56
C PHE A 116 15.14 0.16 1.75
N LYS A 117 15.24 -0.31 3.02
CA LYS A 117 14.63 0.38 4.18
C LYS A 117 15.03 1.86 4.31
N ASN A 118 16.30 2.20 4.08
CA ASN A 118 16.79 3.58 4.23
C ASN A 118 16.51 4.47 3.01
N ILE A 119 15.94 3.93 1.93
CA ILE A 119 15.69 4.66 0.67
C ILE A 119 14.20 4.80 0.39
N LYS A 120 13.40 3.85 0.86
CA LYS A 120 11.94 3.91 0.73
C LYS A 120 11.29 5.04 1.50
N THR A 121 11.97 5.57 2.53
CA THR A 121 11.61 6.85 3.16
C THR A 121 11.53 7.99 2.15
N ASN A 122 12.28 7.91 1.06
CA ASN A 122 12.43 9.01 0.11
C ASN A 122 11.44 8.92 -1.07
N PHE A 123 10.77 7.78 -1.29
CA PHE A 123 9.90 7.58 -2.47
C PHE A 123 8.66 6.74 -2.12
N PRO A 124 7.71 7.26 -1.33
CA PRO A 124 6.47 6.57 -1.07
C PRO A 124 5.67 6.39 -2.38
N MET A 125 4.99 5.26 -2.50
CA MET A 125 4.10 5.01 -3.64
C MET A 125 2.72 4.62 -3.13
N LEU A 126 1.69 5.23 -3.71
CA LEU A 126 0.30 4.87 -3.48
C LEU A 126 -0.31 4.36 -4.77
N TRP A 127 -1.32 3.51 -4.66
CA TRP A 127 -1.97 2.97 -5.83
C TRP A 127 -3.44 2.68 -5.64
N ILE A 128 -4.13 2.66 -6.78
CA ILE A 128 -5.51 2.24 -6.95
C ILE A 128 -5.52 1.20 -8.06
N THR A 129 -6.14 0.06 -7.77
CA THR A 129 -6.30 -1.04 -8.72
C THR A 129 -7.74 -1.52 -8.75
N PRO A 130 -8.16 -2.25 -9.80
CA PRO A 130 -9.48 -2.89 -9.82
C PRO A 130 -9.74 -3.85 -8.65
N TYR A 131 -8.68 -4.39 -8.02
CA TYR A 131 -8.80 -5.19 -6.80
C TYR A 131 -9.16 -4.33 -5.58
N ASP A 132 -8.59 -3.13 -5.49
CA ASP A 132 -8.86 -2.20 -4.38
C ASP A 132 -10.29 -1.66 -4.42
N GLU A 133 -10.94 -1.61 -5.60
CA GLU A 133 -12.35 -1.21 -5.71
C GLU A 133 -13.30 -2.13 -4.94
N LYS A 134 -12.87 -3.36 -4.63
CA LYS A 134 -13.65 -4.35 -3.87
C LYS A 134 -13.42 -4.31 -2.36
N ILE A 135 -12.68 -3.32 -1.82
CA ILE A 135 -12.36 -3.30 -0.39
C ILE A 135 -13.58 -3.21 0.51
N PHE A 136 -14.60 -2.44 0.12
CA PHE A 136 -15.76 -2.16 0.97
C PHE A 136 -16.66 -3.40 1.08
N GLY A 137 -17.04 -4.00 -0.05
CA GLY A 137 -17.76 -5.29 -0.08
C GLY A 137 -16.89 -6.52 0.20
N GLY A 138 -15.61 -6.33 0.50
CA GLY A 138 -14.65 -7.41 0.73
C GLY A 138 -14.67 -7.97 2.16
N THR A 139 -13.71 -8.83 2.47
CA THR A 139 -13.51 -9.35 3.82
C THR A 139 -12.78 -8.34 4.71
N SER A 140 -12.91 -8.47 6.03
CA SER A 140 -12.12 -7.70 7.01
C SER A 140 -10.62 -7.82 6.77
N ALA A 141 -10.15 -8.98 6.28
CA ALA A 141 -8.74 -9.18 5.93
C ALA A 141 -8.32 -8.29 4.76
N SER A 142 -9.18 -8.11 3.75
CA SER A 142 -8.92 -7.20 2.63
C SER A 142 -8.79 -5.75 3.12
N ARG A 143 -9.73 -5.28 3.94
CA ARG A 143 -9.69 -3.93 4.54
C ARG A 143 -8.47 -3.70 5.43
N ARG A 144 -8.09 -4.69 6.25
CA ARG A 144 -6.85 -4.62 7.03
C ARG A 144 -5.61 -4.57 6.16
N ASN A 145 -5.52 -5.39 5.11
CA ASN A 145 -4.38 -5.37 4.19
C ASN A 145 -4.26 -4.01 3.48
N PHE A 146 -5.40 -3.42 3.08
CA PHE A 146 -5.46 -2.07 2.53
C PHE A 146 -4.96 -1.03 3.53
N LEU A 147 -5.44 -1.07 4.77
CA LEU A 147 -5.00 -0.18 5.84
C LEU A 147 -3.51 -0.35 6.15
N ASP A 148 -3.03 -1.58 6.31
CA ASP A 148 -1.63 -1.88 6.61
C ASP A 148 -0.68 -1.43 5.48
N ARG A 149 -1.15 -1.49 4.22
CA ARG A 149 -0.45 -0.90 3.07
C ARG A 149 -0.32 0.61 3.22
N ILE A 150 -1.40 1.30 3.58
CA ILE A 150 -1.38 2.75 3.82
C ILE A 150 -0.41 3.07 4.96
N VAL A 151 -0.57 2.42 6.11
CA VAL A 151 0.25 2.67 7.31
C VAL A 151 1.74 2.46 7.03
N THR A 152 2.10 1.48 6.20
CA THR A 152 3.49 1.20 5.82
C THR A 152 4.19 2.37 5.14
N ASN A 153 3.45 3.28 4.48
CA ASN A 153 4.03 4.47 3.87
C ASN A 153 4.45 5.51 4.93
N PHE A 154 3.89 5.47 6.13
CA PHE A 154 4.22 6.35 7.25
C PHE A 154 5.17 5.69 8.26
N ASP A 155 5.01 4.38 8.50
CA ASP A 155 5.85 3.59 9.39
C ASP A 155 6.43 2.37 8.67
N LEU A 156 7.74 2.44 8.37
CA LEU A 156 8.47 1.39 7.67
C LEU A 156 8.63 0.09 8.47
N TYR A 157 8.44 0.13 9.79
CA TYR A 157 8.50 -1.02 10.68
C TYR A 157 7.15 -1.72 10.89
N HIS A 158 6.05 -1.13 10.42
CA HIS A 158 4.70 -1.71 10.55
C HIS A 158 4.61 -3.14 10.04
N ASN A 159 5.06 -3.37 8.80
CA ASN A 159 5.10 -4.71 8.21
C ASN A 159 5.99 -5.69 8.99
N LYS A 160 7.07 -5.21 9.63
CA LYS A 160 7.90 -6.07 10.48
C LYS A 160 7.10 -6.54 11.69
N ARG A 161 6.40 -5.62 12.37
CA ARG A 161 5.55 -5.93 13.52
C ARG A 161 4.43 -6.90 13.14
N ILE A 162 3.75 -6.70 12.00
CA ILE A 162 2.73 -7.63 11.48
C ILE A 162 3.30 -9.02 11.21
N ASN A 163 4.48 -9.11 10.58
CA ASN A 163 5.10 -10.40 10.28
C ASN A 163 5.49 -11.15 11.55
N GLU A 164 6.04 -10.45 12.53
CA GLU A 164 6.39 -11.00 13.84
C GLU A 164 5.14 -11.45 14.61
N TYR A 165 4.10 -10.62 14.62
CA TYR A 165 2.80 -10.92 15.20
C TYR A 165 2.18 -12.20 14.60
N ASN A 166 2.12 -12.30 13.27
CA ASN A 166 1.61 -13.47 12.58
C ASN A 166 2.44 -14.74 12.82
N LYS A 167 3.76 -14.59 13.00
CA LYS A 167 4.65 -15.71 13.35
C LYS A 167 4.33 -16.22 14.77
N LEU A 168 4.21 -15.32 15.73
CA LEU A 168 3.87 -15.66 17.12
C LEU A 168 2.47 -16.25 17.23
N LEU A 169 1.49 -15.73 16.49
CA LEU A 169 0.15 -16.32 16.44
C LEU A 169 0.19 -17.77 15.95
N LYS A 170 0.96 -18.06 14.88
CA LYS A 170 1.13 -19.43 14.38
C LYS A 170 1.80 -20.34 15.40
N GLN A 171 2.81 -19.84 16.11
CA GLN A 171 3.47 -20.60 17.19
C GLN A 171 2.49 -20.91 18.32
N ARG A 172 1.74 -19.90 18.79
CA ARG A 172 0.69 -20.10 19.80
C ARG A 172 -0.36 -21.12 19.35
N SER A 173 -0.91 -20.97 18.14
CA SER A 173 -1.89 -21.92 17.60
C SER A 173 -1.33 -23.35 17.51
N LYS A 174 -0.04 -23.51 17.20
CA LYS A 174 0.60 -24.83 17.15
C LYS A 174 0.68 -25.46 18.56
N ILE A 175 1.22 -24.72 19.53
CA ILE A 175 1.36 -25.19 20.93
C ILE A 175 -0.01 -25.59 21.50
N LEU A 176 -1.02 -24.75 21.29
CA LEU A 176 -2.38 -25.01 21.77
C LEU A 176 -3.04 -26.23 21.12
N LYS A 177 -2.75 -26.52 19.84
CA LYS A 177 -3.28 -27.70 19.14
C LYS A 177 -2.58 -28.99 19.54
N GLU A 178 -1.27 -28.93 19.74
CA GLU A 178 -0.45 -30.09 20.10
C GLU A 178 -0.59 -30.47 21.58
N ASN A 179 -1.38 -29.72 22.37
CA ASN A 179 -1.55 -29.88 23.82
C ASN A 179 -0.21 -29.98 24.56
N VAL A 180 0.80 -29.25 24.08
CA VAL A 180 2.10 -29.16 24.75
C VAL A 180 1.90 -28.32 26.00
N ASP A 181 2.09 -28.90 27.19
CA ASP A 181 1.91 -28.23 28.48
C ASP A 181 3.10 -27.31 28.81
N ASP A 182 3.50 -26.45 27.86
CA ASP A 182 4.57 -25.47 28.03
C ASP A 182 3.95 -24.09 28.32
N LYS A 183 3.47 -23.95 29.57
CA LYS A 183 2.79 -22.73 30.03
C LYS A 183 3.72 -21.52 30.02
N ASP A 184 5.00 -21.72 30.33
CA ASP A 184 5.97 -20.63 30.37
C ASP A 184 6.24 -20.08 28.96
N TRP A 185 6.40 -20.97 27.97
CA TRP A 185 6.54 -20.53 26.60
C TRP A 185 5.28 -19.83 26.06
N LEU A 186 4.09 -20.35 26.38
CA LEU A 186 2.83 -19.67 26.05
C LEU A 186 2.75 -18.27 26.68
N ASN A 187 3.12 -18.13 27.95
CA ASN A 187 3.11 -16.84 28.64
C ASN A 187 4.05 -15.82 27.96
N VAL A 188 5.23 -16.25 27.53
CA VAL A 188 6.19 -15.41 26.80
C VAL A 188 5.64 -15.00 25.43
N ILE A 189 5.06 -15.93 24.66
CA ILE A 189 4.47 -15.64 23.36
C ILE A 189 3.29 -14.67 23.51
N GLU A 190 2.40 -14.90 24.48
CA GLU A 190 1.22 -14.07 24.71
C GLU A 190 1.59 -12.66 25.16
N ASP A 191 2.62 -12.51 25.99
CA ASP A 191 3.16 -11.20 26.38
C ASP A 191 3.66 -10.40 25.16
N GLN A 192 4.38 -11.06 24.25
CA GLN A 192 4.84 -10.44 23.00
C GLN A 192 3.68 -10.13 22.03
N LEU A 193 2.68 -11.02 21.93
CA LEU A 193 1.48 -10.80 21.12
C LEU A 193 0.68 -9.58 21.60
N SER A 194 0.55 -9.38 22.91
CA SER A 194 -0.12 -8.21 23.49
C SER A 194 0.58 -6.92 23.09
N LYS A 195 1.90 -6.85 23.30
CA LYS A 195 2.73 -5.68 22.94
C LYS A 195 2.66 -5.36 21.45
N LEU A 196 2.80 -6.38 20.60
CA LEU A 196 2.72 -6.21 19.15
C LEU A 196 1.33 -5.78 18.69
N SER A 197 0.26 -6.34 19.29
CA SER A 197 -1.11 -5.95 18.97
C SER A 197 -1.34 -4.47 19.26
N VAL A 198 -0.93 -4.00 20.43
CA VAL A 198 -1.04 -2.60 20.81
C VAL A 198 -0.21 -1.70 19.89
N ALA A 199 1.03 -2.07 19.60
CA ALA A 199 1.87 -1.28 18.69
C ALA A 199 1.29 -1.19 17.26
N ILE A 200 0.80 -2.31 16.71
CA ILE A 200 0.17 -2.35 15.38
C ILE A 200 -1.08 -1.46 15.36
N SER A 201 -1.97 -1.63 16.34
CA SER A 201 -3.22 -0.87 16.43
C SER A 201 -2.99 0.61 16.70
N SER A 202 -2.00 0.97 17.53
CA SER A 202 -1.60 2.37 17.75
C SER A 202 -1.13 3.04 16.46
N THR A 203 -0.33 2.34 15.66
CA THR A 203 0.14 2.88 14.36
C THR A 203 -1.05 3.07 13.40
N ARG A 204 -1.97 2.09 13.34
CA ARG A 204 -3.18 2.20 12.51
C ARG A 204 -4.05 3.39 12.93
N LEU A 205 -4.25 3.56 14.23
CA LEU A 205 -5.04 4.65 14.80
C LEU A 205 -4.44 6.01 14.44
N ASP A 206 -3.14 6.23 14.70
CA ASP A 206 -2.44 7.47 14.37
C ASP A 206 -2.61 7.84 12.89
N ILE A 207 -2.39 6.87 11.98
CA ILE A 207 -2.49 7.15 10.55
C ILE A 207 -3.93 7.46 10.13
N VAL A 208 -4.93 6.70 10.60
CA VAL A 208 -6.34 7.01 10.29
C VAL A 208 -6.73 8.39 10.83
N SER A 209 -6.30 8.76 12.04
CA SER A 209 -6.53 10.10 12.59
C SER A 209 -5.90 11.21 11.74
N ARG A 210 -4.73 10.97 11.12
CA ARG A 210 -4.15 11.92 10.16
C ARG A 210 -4.95 12.01 8.86
N LEU A 211 -5.47 10.90 8.36
CA LEU A 211 -6.30 10.89 7.15
C LEU A 211 -7.61 11.67 7.34
N ILE A 212 -8.23 11.53 8.51
CA ILE A 212 -9.52 12.18 8.84
C ILE A 212 -9.43 13.70 8.65
N LYS A 213 -8.32 14.33 9.03
CA LYS A 213 -8.11 15.78 8.84
C LYS A 213 -8.29 16.24 7.38
N PHE A 214 -7.91 15.39 6.42
CA PHE A 214 -8.04 15.68 5.00
C PHE A 214 -9.38 15.23 4.41
N LEU A 215 -10.02 14.24 5.02
CA LEU A 215 -11.35 13.76 4.65
C LEU A 215 -12.47 14.71 5.09
N GLU A 216 -12.27 15.45 6.18
CA GLU A 216 -13.21 16.46 6.69
C GLU A 216 -13.22 17.74 5.84
N ILE A 217 -12.14 18.00 5.09
CA ILE A 217 -12.09 19.13 4.15
C ILE A 217 -12.92 18.75 2.93
N LYS A 218 -14.05 19.44 2.74
CA LYS A 218 -14.94 19.21 1.60
C LYS A 218 -14.14 19.29 0.30
N SER A 219 -13.94 18.13 -0.32
CA SER A 219 -13.18 18.01 -1.55
C SER A 219 -14.11 18.19 -2.73
N ILE A 220 -13.89 19.22 -3.54
CA ILE A 220 -14.61 19.38 -4.81
C ILE A 220 -14.49 18.07 -5.63
N GLY A 221 -15.63 17.56 -6.11
CA GLY A 221 -15.72 16.40 -7.00
C GLY A 221 -15.68 15.01 -6.36
N PHE A 222 -15.48 14.90 -5.04
CA PHE A 222 -15.39 13.62 -4.34
C PHE A 222 -16.21 13.63 -3.04
N PRO A 223 -16.83 12.48 -2.67
CA PRO A 223 -17.74 12.41 -1.54
C PRO A 223 -17.00 12.59 -0.22
N ASN A 224 -17.67 13.28 0.70
CA ASN A 224 -17.31 13.28 2.11
C ASN A 224 -17.60 11.92 2.75
N LEU A 225 -16.67 11.44 3.58
CA LEU A 225 -16.79 10.14 4.23
C LEU A 225 -16.24 10.18 5.65
N ARG A 226 -16.71 9.23 6.47
CA ARG A 226 -16.22 8.99 7.83
C ARG A 226 -15.55 7.62 7.89
N LEU A 227 -14.32 7.58 8.40
CA LEU A 227 -13.56 6.36 8.65
C LEU A 227 -13.49 6.10 10.15
N GLU A 228 -13.82 4.88 10.56
CA GLU A 228 -13.81 4.49 11.97
C GLU A 228 -13.33 3.07 12.17
N PHE A 229 -12.84 2.79 13.37
CA PHE A 229 -12.68 1.43 13.83
C PHE A 229 -13.92 0.96 14.58
N VAL A 230 -14.22 -0.33 14.47
CA VAL A 230 -15.38 -0.96 15.14
C VAL A 230 -14.90 -2.02 16.12
N ASP A 231 -15.31 -1.91 17.38
CA ASP A 231 -15.08 -2.88 18.46
C ASP A 231 -13.64 -3.44 18.52
N SER A 232 -12.66 -2.54 18.42
CA SER A 232 -11.27 -2.91 18.21
C SER A 232 -10.31 -2.34 19.26
N ILE A 233 -9.05 -2.78 19.20
CA ILE A 233 -7.96 -2.26 20.05
C ILE A 233 -7.74 -0.77 19.77
N GLU A 234 -7.91 -0.36 18.52
CA GLU A 234 -7.82 1.04 18.11
C GLU A 234 -8.82 1.93 18.85
N ASN A 235 -10.08 1.47 19.03
CA ASN A 235 -11.07 2.22 19.83
C ASN A 235 -10.67 2.27 21.32
N LYS A 236 -10.13 1.18 21.87
CA LYS A 236 -9.65 1.13 23.26
C LYS A 236 -8.51 2.10 23.52
N LEU A 237 -7.59 2.24 22.56
CA LEU A 237 -6.44 3.15 22.66
C LEU A 237 -6.83 4.63 22.77
N LEU A 238 -8.05 5.00 22.40
CA LEU A 238 -8.59 6.35 22.62
C LEU A 238 -9.04 6.60 24.06
N LEU A 239 -9.30 5.55 24.83
CA LEU A 239 -9.98 5.63 26.13
C LEU A 239 -9.09 5.22 27.30
N GLN A 240 -8.06 4.42 27.05
CA GLN A 240 -7.20 3.86 28.10
C GLN A 240 -5.73 3.79 27.68
N PRO A 241 -4.78 3.84 28.65
CA PRO A 241 -3.36 3.70 28.38
C PRO A 241 -2.99 2.38 27.69
N ALA A 242 -2.01 2.44 26.79
CA ALA A 242 -1.49 1.27 26.07
C ALA A 242 -1.10 0.10 27.00
N LEU A 243 -0.47 0.39 28.15
CA LEU A 243 -0.05 -0.62 29.13
C LEU A 243 -1.22 -1.38 29.77
N GLU A 244 -2.39 -0.75 29.92
CA GLU A 244 -3.58 -1.42 30.47
C GLU A 244 -4.17 -2.37 29.42
N ILE A 245 -4.21 -1.94 28.16
CA ILE A 245 -4.65 -2.78 27.05
C ILE A 245 -3.72 -3.99 26.86
N GLU A 246 -2.39 -3.81 27.00
CA GLU A 246 -1.44 -4.93 26.94
C GLU A 246 -1.73 -5.99 28.00
N LYS A 247 -1.99 -5.56 29.24
CA LYS A 247 -2.37 -6.46 30.35
C LYS A 247 -3.70 -7.15 30.06
N GLU A 248 -4.71 -6.40 29.62
CA GLU A 248 -6.03 -6.93 29.27
C GLU A 248 -5.94 -8.00 28.16
N LEU A 249 -5.17 -7.73 27.10
CA LEU A 249 -4.93 -8.67 26.01
C LEU A 249 -4.23 -9.94 26.49
N LYS A 250 -3.26 -9.81 27.40
CA LYS A 250 -2.55 -10.96 27.96
C LYS A 250 -3.52 -11.87 28.74
N ASP A 251 -4.37 -11.28 29.57
CA ASP A 251 -5.40 -12.01 30.30
C ASP A 251 -6.43 -12.64 29.36
N ASN A 252 -6.82 -11.93 28.30
CA ASN A 252 -7.74 -12.43 27.29
C ASN A 252 -7.15 -13.64 26.54
N TYR A 253 -5.87 -13.57 26.14
CA TYR A 253 -5.17 -14.71 25.52
C TYR A 253 -5.11 -15.91 26.46
N PHE A 254 -4.83 -15.70 27.74
CA PHE A 254 -4.79 -16.77 28.74
C PHE A 254 -6.17 -17.44 28.90
N LYS A 255 -7.24 -16.64 29.07
CA LYS A 255 -8.61 -17.12 29.23
C LYS A 255 -9.14 -17.81 27.96
N SER A 256 -8.70 -17.39 26.78
CA SER A 256 -9.19 -17.92 25.50
C SER A 256 -8.48 -19.18 25.03
N ARG A 257 -7.40 -19.65 25.68
CA ARG A 257 -6.56 -20.77 25.21
C ARG A 257 -7.35 -21.99 24.76
N LYS A 258 -8.36 -22.42 25.54
CA LYS A 258 -9.20 -23.59 25.20
C LYS A 258 -9.99 -23.38 23.91
N ILE A 259 -10.60 -22.20 23.73
CA ILE A 259 -11.39 -21.89 22.53
C ILE A 259 -10.46 -21.70 21.33
N ASP A 260 -9.35 -21.00 21.54
CA ASP A 260 -8.33 -20.74 20.52
C ASP A 260 -7.69 -22.04 19.99
N ALA A 261 -7.51 -23.05 20.85
CA ALA A 261 -7.07 -24.39 20.45
C ALA A 261 -8.05 -25.05 19.46
N LEU A 262 -9.36 -24.96 19.75
CA LEU A 262 -10.42 -25.57 18.93
C LEU A 262 -10.55 -24.88 17.56
N ILE A 263 -10.55 -23.54 17.52
CA ILE A 263 -10.72 -22.79 16.26
C ILE A 263 -9.41 -22.67 15.46
N GLY A 264 -8.28 -23.01 16.07
CA GLY A 264 -6.97 -22.96 15.42
C GLY A 264 -6.47 -21.55 15.08
N GLY A 265 -6.93 -20.55 15.83
CA GLY A 265 -6.60 -19.14 15.64
C GLY A 265 -6.60 -18.41 16.98
N SER A 266 -6.87 -17.11 16.97
CA SER A 266 -7.14 -16.38 18.21
C SER A 266 -8.35 -15.46 18.10
N LEU A 267 -9.16 -15.45 19.16
CA LEU A 267 -10.29 -14.55 19.35
C LEU A 267 -9.88 -13.10 19.53
N TYR A 268 -8.67 -12.83 20.04
CA TYR A 268 -8.21 -11.49 20.40
C TYR A 268 -6.95 -11.07 19.65
N GLY A 269 -6.72 -9.75 19.56
CA GLY A 269 -5.51 -9.17 18.98
C GLY A 269 -5.74 -8.36 17.70
N SER A 270 -4.66 -7.78 17.17
CA SER A 270 -4.72 -6.82 16.05
C SER A 270 -5.22 -7.41 14.71
N GLN A 271 -5.33 -8.74 14.57
CA GLN A 271 -5.97 -9.39 13.43
C GLN A 271 -7.50 -9.22 13.42
N LYS A 272 -8.08 -8.69 14.51
CA LYS A 272 -9.53 -8.44 14.62
C LYS A 272 -9.92 -7.01 14.25
N THR A 273 -8.97 -6.13 13.97
CA THR A 273 -9.25 -4.76 13.51
C THR A 273 -10.22 -4.78 12.34
N GLU A 274 -11.23 -3.93 12.45
CA GLU A 274 -12.27 -3.70 11.45
C GLU A 274 -12.31 -2.21 11.14
N LEU A 275 -12.13 -1.85 9.86
CA LEU A 275 -12.18 -0.47 9.39
C LEU A 275 -13.52 -0.26 8.68
N PHE A 276 -14.35 0.60 9.25
CA PHE A 276 -15.63 0.99 8.71
C PHE A 276 -15.51 2.30 7.93
N CYS A 277 -16.26 2.39 6.82
CA CYS A 277 -16.33 3.57 5.99
C CYS A 277 -17.80 3.93 5.74
N PHE A 278 -18.17 5.17 5.98
CA PHE A 278 -19.52 5.67 5.83
C PHE A 278 -19.55 6.84 4.85
N ASN A 279 -20.45 6.79 3.87
CA ASN A 279 -20.68 7.90 2.95
C ASN A 279 -21.63 8.90 3.61
N ILE A 280 -21.11 10.08 3.95
CA ILE A 280 -21.85 11.12 4.68
C ILE A 280 -22.98 11.68 3.80
N GLU A 281 -22.71 11.91 2.52
CA GLU A 281 -23.67 12.53 1.60
C GLU A 281 -24.88 11.62 1.31
N LYS A 282 -24.66 10.32 1.29
CA LYS A 282 -25.70 9.31 1.06
C LYS A 282 -26.31 8.74 2.33
N ASN A 283 -25.74 9.10 3.48
CA ASN A 283 -26.10 8.55 4.78
C ASN A 283 -26.15 7.01 4.77
N MET A 284 -25.12 6.37 4.23
CA MET A 284 -25.08 4.91 4.11
C MET A 284 -23.67 4.31 4.26
N PRO A 285 -23.54 3.07 4.76
CA PRO A 285 -22.29 2.32 4.73
C PRO A 285 -21.71 2.17 3.33
N ALA A 286 -20.39 2.22 3.19
CA ALA A 286 -19.72 2.17 1.89
C ALA A 286 -19.97 0.86 1.13
N ASP A 287 -20.12 -0.27 1.82
CA ASP A 287 -20.43 -1.57 1.23
C ASP A 287 -21.84 -1.64 0.62
N MET A 288 -22.75 -0.75 1.03
CA MET A 288 -24.08 -0.59 0.45
C MET A 288 -24.15 0.45 -0.67
N CYS A 289 -23.10 1.23 -0.91
CA CYS A 289 -23.03 2.18 -2.02
C CYS A 289 -22.90 1.46 -3.38
N SER A 290 -23.25 2.17 -4.46
CA SER A 290 -22.99 1.68 -5.82
C SER A 290 -21.49 1.52 -6.09
N SER A 291 -21.11 0.70 -7.08
CA SER A 291 -19.70 0.49 -7.44
C SER A 291 -18.97 1.79 -7.81
N GLY A 292 -19.66 2.69 -8.52
CA GLY A 292 -19.14 4.02 -8.85
C GLY A 292 -18.90 4.87 -7.60
N GLU A 293 -19.82 4.86 -6.63
CA GLU A 293 -19.67 5.59 -5.36
C GLU A 293 -18.56 4.99 -4.49
N GLN A 294 -18.46 3.66 -4.40
CA GLN A 294 -17.36 2.96 -3.73
C GLN A 294 -16.00 3.38 -4.31
N LYS A 295 -15.90 3.46 -5.64
CA LYS A 295 -14.68 3.93 -6.31
C LYS A 295 -14.34 5.37 -5.91
N LEU A 296 -15.32 6.26 -5.81
CA LEU A 296 -15.09 7.63 -5.36
C LEU A 296 -14.66 7.71 -3.90
N LEU A 297 -15.25 6.91 -3.01
CA LEU A 297 -14.83 6.81 -1.60
C LEU A 297 -13.38 6.33 -1.50
N LEU A 298 -13.01 5.30 -2.27
CA LEU A 298 -11.63 4.80 -2.33
C LEU A 298 -10.66 5.90 -2.81
N ILE A 299 -11.02 6.63 -3.86
CA ILE A 299 -10.22 7.75 -4.37
C ILE A 299 -10.07 8.84 -3.29
N SER A 300 -11.14 9.20 -2.58
CA SER A 300 -11.07 10.16 -1.46
C SER A 300 -10.07 9.73 -0.39
N ILE A 301 -10.08 8.45 0.01
CA ILE A 301 -9.14 7.91 1.00
C ILE A 301 -7.70 8.00 0.50
N ILE A 302 -7.45 7.63 -0.76
CA ILE A 302 -6.10 7.63 -1.33
C ILE A 302 -5.57 9.05 -1.54
N LEU A 303 -6.42 10.00 -1.96
CA LEU A 303 -6.04 11.42 -2.05
C LEU A 303 -5.70 12.00 -0.67
N SER A 304 -6.51 11.69 0.34
CA SER A 304 -6.26 12.10 1.72
C SER A 304 -4.97 11.50 2.26
N CYS A 305 -4.67 10.25 1.89
CA CYS A 305 -3.41 9.61 2.20
C CYS A 305 -2.22 10.30 1.53
N ALA A 306 -2.33 10.67 0.25
CA ALA A 306 -1.29 11.39 -0.46
C ALA A 306 -1.01 12.76 0.17
N GLN A 307 -2.07 13.48 0.56
CA GLN A 307 -1.97 14.76 1.27
C GLN A 307 -1.32 14.62 2.65
N ALA A 308 -1.77 13.65 3.46
CA ALA A 308 -1.21 13.39 4.77
C ALA A 308 0.26 12.95 4.72
N LEU A 309 0.65 12.16 3.70
CA LEU A 309 2.05 11.82 3.44
C LEU A 309 2.88 13.06 3.12
N LYS A 310 2.42 13.89 2.16
CA LYS A 310 3.11 15.13 1.79
C LYS A 310 3.27 16.06 2.99
N GLU A 311 2.26 16.18 3.84
CA GLU A 311 2.34 16.99 5.05
C GLU A 311 3.38 16.44 6.04
N SER A 312 3.35 15.12 6.27
CA SER A 312 4.16 14.43 7.28
C SER A 312 5.64 14.35 6.93
N ILE A 313 5.98 14.06 5.68
CA ILE A 313 7.38 13.80 5.25
C ILE A 313 7.88 14.75 4.16
N LYS A 314 7.10 15.78 3.80
CA LYS A 314 7.43 16.81 2.78
C LYS A 314 7.73 16.25 1.38
N ILE A 315 7.28 15.03 1.13
CA ILE A 315 7.47 14.31 -0.13
C ILE A 315 6.10 13.90 -0.67
N SER A 316 5.84 14.26 -1.92
CA SER A 316 4.65 13.78 -2.64
C SER A 316 4.85 12.34 -3.09
N PRO A 317 3.86 11.45 -2.91
CA PRO A 317 3.98 10.07 -3.34
C PRO A 317 3.88 9.94 -4.86
N ILE A 318 4.52 8.90 -5.38
CA ILE A 318 4.29 8.42 -6.74
C ILE A 318 2.97 7.68 -6.76
N MET A 319 2.08 8.05 -7.68
CA MET A 319 0.75 7.48 -7.83
C MET A 319 0.75 6.44 -8.95
N LEU A 320 0.40 5.20 -8.64
CA LEU A 320 0.21 4.13 -9.63
C LEU A 320 -1.29 3.85 -9.77
N LEU A 321 -1.87 4.19 -10.90
CA LEU A 321 -3.31 4.21 -11.12
C LEU A 321 -3.66 3.20 -12.21
N ASP A 322 -4.13 2.02 -11.81
CA ASP A 322 -4.46 0.95 -12.74
C ASP A 322 -5.94 1.05 -13.13
N GLU A 323 -6.22 1.40 -14.39
CA GLU A 323 -7.57 1.54 -14.95
C GLU A 323 -8.50 2.47 -14.12
N VAL A 324 -7.92 3.44 -13.40
CA VAL A 324 -8.66 4.28 -12.45
C VAL A 324 -9.75 5.12 -13.11
N PHE A 325 -9.62 5.46 -14.40
CA PHE A 325 -10.58 6.31 -15.09
C PHE A 325 -11.81 5.55 -15.61
N THR A 326 -11.82 4.23 -15.53
CA THR A 326 -13.01 3.44 -15.87
C THR A 326 -14.18 3.83 -14.96
N HIS A 327 -15.37 3.98 -15.53
CA HIS A 327 -16.59 4.34 -14.79
C HIS A 327 -16.56 5.68 -14.02
N LEU A 328 -15.57 6.55 -14.28
CA LEU A 328 -15.58 7.95 -13.83
C LEU A 328 -16.11 8.85 -14.94
N ASP A 329 -16.99 9.79 -14.58
CA ASP A 329 -17.39 10.85 -15.50
C ASP A 329 -16.23 11.82 -15.79
N SER A 330 -16.34 12.57 -16.89
CA SER A 330 -15.29 13.46 -17.39
C SER A 330 -14.89 14.53 -16.38
N SER A 331 -15.83 15.04 -15.58
CA SER A 331 -15.56 16.05 -14.57
C SER A 331 -14.68 15.48 -13.45
N LYS A 332 -14.99 14.27 -12.96
CA LYS A 332 -14.23 13.61 -11.91
C LYS A 332 -12.84 13.17 -12.37
N LYS A 333 -12.70 12.74 -13.64
CA LYS A 333 -11.39 12.43 -14.24
C LYS A 333 -10.46 13.65 -14.20
N ILE A 334 -10.95 14.82 -14.60
CA ILE A 334 -10.20 16.09 -14.58
C ILE A 334 -9.84 16.47 -13.14
N ILE A 335 -10.82 16.50 -12.23
CA ILE A 335 -10.59 16.87 -10.83
C ILE A 335 -9.58 15.94 -10.15
N LEU A 336 -9.63 14.63 -10.41
CA LEU A 336 -8.65 13.68 -9.88
C LEU A 336 -7.24 14.05 -10.36
N PHE A 337 -7.09 14.24 -11.67
CA PHE A 337 -5.81 14.46 -12.29
C PHE A 337 -5.19 15.80 -11.85
N ASP A 338 -5.99 16.87 -11.82
CA ASP A 338 -5.59 18.20 -11.32
C ASP A 338 -5.12 18.13 -9.87
N LYS A 339 -5.89 17.48 -8.98
CA LYS A 339 -5.50 17.31 -7.56
C LYS A 339 -4.16 16.61 -7.39
N LEU A 340 -3.87 15.61 -8.23
CA LEU A 340 -2.59 14.89 -8.19
C LEU A 340 -1.42 15.71 -8.74
N ILE A 341 -1.67 16.53 -9.77
CA ILE A 341 -0.68 17.50 -10.28
C ILE A 341 -0.38 18.57 -9.23
N ASP A 342 -1.41 19.15 -8.60
CA ASP A 342 -1.26 20.17 -7.56
C ASP A 342 -0.55 19.62 -6.31
N LEU A 343 -0.76 18.33 -6.02
CA LEU A 343 0.01 17.61 -5.02
C LEU A 343 1.50 17.52 -5.39
N GLY A 344 1.90 17.69 -6.65
CA GLY A 344 3.27 17.50 -7.11
C GLY A 344 3.67 16.03 -7.21
N SER A 345 2.68 15.13 -7.31
CA SER A 345 2.92 13.69 -7.44
C SER A 345 3.37 13.33 -8.86
N GLN A 346 4.24 12.34 -8.98
CA GLN A 346 4.39 11.61 -10.24
C GLN A 346 3.17 10.72 -10.44
N ILE A 347 2.63 10.64 -11.65
CA ILE A 347 1.43 9.85 -11.93
C ILE A 347 1.75 8.83 -13.00
N TRP A 348 1.52 7.55 -12.73
CA TRP A 348 1.60 6.47 -13.69
C TRP A 348 0.21 5.87 -13.86
N ILE A 349 -0.37 5.96 -15.06
CA ILE A 349 -1.73 5.49 -15.35
C ILE A 349 -1.68 4.38 -16.38
N THR A 350 -2.52 3.36 -16.21
CA THR A 350 -2.86 2.41 -17.27
C THR A 350 -4.26 2.68 -17.80
N THR A 351 -4.43 2.59 -19.12
CA THR A 351 -5.74 2.74 -19.77
C THR A 351 -5.78 1.95 -21.08
N THR A 352 -6.96 1.66 -21.61
CA THR A 352 -7.11 0.96 -22.90
C THR A 352 -6.86 1.87 -24.09
N GLU A 353 -7.28 3.13 -23.97
CA GLU A 353 -7.22 4.13 -25.03
C GLU A 353 -6.67 5.44 -24.48
N THR A 354 -6.14 6.30 -25.34
CA THR A 354 -5.77 7.66 -24.91
C THR A 354 -7.03 8.42 -24.55
N ASP A 355 -7.33 8.51 -23.25
CA ASP A 355 -8.40 9.34 -22.72
C ASP A 355 -8.25 10.78 -23.27
N SER A 356 -9.24 11.25 -24.03
CA SER A 356 -9.16 12.52 -24.76
C SER A 356 -8.91 13.72 -23.84
N PHE A 357 -9.38 13.67 -22.59
CA PHE A 357 -9.16 14.74 -21.61
C PHE A 357 -7.69 14.91 -21.24
N LEU A 358 -6.89 13.84 -21.27
CA LEU A 358 -5.46 13.91 -20.94
C LEU A 358 -4.67 14.70 -21.99
N LYS A 359 -5.17 14.80 -23.23
CA LYS A 359 -4.51 15.56 -24.30
C LYS A 359 -4.44 17.07 -24.02
N LYS A 360 -5.19 17.56 -23.04
CA LYS A 360 -5.17 18.95 -22.58
C LYS A 360 -3.96 19.28 -21.71
N TYR A 361 -3.19 18.29 -21.30
CA TYR A 361 -2.10 18.45 -20.34
C TYR A 361 -0.73 18.28 -21.02
N ASP A 362 0.06 19.36 -21.00
CA ASP A 362 1.40 19.36 -21.57
C ASP A 362 2.41 18.56 -20.72
N ASN A 363 2.07 18.21 -19.48
CA ASN A 363 2.92 17.43 -18.57
C ASN A 363 2.67 15.90 -18.65
N VAL A 364 2.01 15.42 -19.71
CA VAL A 364 1.77 13.99 -19.95
C VAL A 364 2.73 13.41 -21.00
N HIS A 365 3.38 12.30 -20.64
CA HIS A 365 4.13 11.42 -21.52
C HIS A 365 3.28 10.18 -21.83
N TYR A 366 3.01 9.93 -23.11
CA TYR A 366 2.24 8.77 -23.55
C TYR A 366 3.18 7.66 -24.00
N TYR A 367 2.92 6.44 -23.53
CA TYR A 367 3.65 5.23 -23.89
C TYR A 367 2.66 4.18 -24.42
N GLU A 368 2.75 3.88 -25.72
CA GLU A 368 1.94 2.83 -26.34
C GLU A 368 2.58 1.47 -26.07
N LEU A 369 1.86 0.59 -25.38
CA LEU A 369 2.28 -0.78 -25.15
C LEU A 369 1.65 -1.69 -26.20
N LYS A 370 2.48 -2.15 -27.13
CA LYS A 370 2.10 -3.12 -28.17
C LYS A 370 2.39 -4.54 -27.67
N ARG A 371 1.64 -5.50 -28.18
CA ARG A 371 1.95 -6.92 -27.96
C ARG A 371 3.16 -7.25 -28.82
N GLU A 372 4.22 -7.76 -28.20
CA GLU A 372 5.37 -8.36 -28.90
C GLU A 372 4.93 -9.55 -29.75
#